data_AF-A0A497BE98-F1
#
_entry.id   AF-A0A497BE98-F1
#
_cell.length_a   1.000
_cell.length_b   1.000
_cell.length_c   1.000
_cell.angle_alpha   90.00
_cell.angle_beta   90.00
_cell.angle_gamma   90.00
#
_symmetry.space_group_name_H-M   'P 1'
#
loop_
_entity.id
_entity.type
_entity.pdbx_description
1 polymer ?
#
loop_
_entity_poly.entity_id
_entity_poly.type
_entity_poly.pdbx_seq_one_letter_code
_entity_poly.pdbx_strand_id
1 'polypeptide(L)'
;IEQLNPVEIVENELKYELPSFSFGKWYKQPVAPVIWVEKDAIARNIKNFLSGWSCPIVVSKGYTSWSMLYKAADTINRLLNWHDKVVVLYIGDLDPSGVDIQRFVKEALGFFIDEIERVEVKRIAITPEQVEKYNLPPKPEDAETLAKLKRDTRSKKYTYDYVVEVDALLAFVPDEFKKLVVNSVKELFNQEIYDELKKEAAEYQEKAKKLVEEYKKKALIALYNKLRELVGGET
;
A
#
# COMPACT_ATOMS: atom_id res chain seq x y z
N ILE A 1 25.39 -48.75 -26.48
CA ILE A 1 25.55 -47.38 -25.97
C ILE A 1 24.96 -46.50 -27.07
N GLU A 2 23.72 -46.04 -26.88
CA GLU A 2 23.10 -45.10 -27.82
C GLU A 2 24.04 -43.90 -27.99
N GLN A 3 24.29 -43.50 -29.24
CA GLN A 3 25.11 -42.33 -29.52
C GLN A 3 24.48 -41.14 -28.80
N LEU A 4 25.14 -40.63 -27.76
CA LEU A 4 24.76 -39.41 -27.07
C LEU A 4 24.62 -38.32 -28.13
N ASN A 5 23.39 -37.93 -28.47
CA ASN A 5 23.14 -36.82 -29.37
C ASN A 5 23.34 -35.53 -28.56
N PRO A 6 24.45 -34.79 -28.75
CA PRO A 6 24.75 -33.64 -27.92
C PRO A 6 23.69 -32.54 -28.08
N VAL A 7 22.94 -32.53 -29.18
CA VAL A 7 21.85 -31.58 -29.43
C VAL A 7 20.68 -31.83 -28.48
N GLU A 8 20.21 -33.08 -28.37
CA GLU A 8 19.09 -33.43 -27.47
C GLU A 8 19.43 -33.21 -26.00
N ILE A 9 20.67 -33.47 -25.59
CA ILE A 9 21.10 -33.24 -24.21
C ILE A 9 21.05 -31.75 -23.90
N VAL A 10 21.63 -30.90 -24.75
CA VAL A 10 21.68 -29.47 -24.48
C VAL A 10 20.29 -28.82 -24.61
N GLU A 11 19.45 -29.24 -25.57
CA GLU A 11 18.09 -28.71 -25.69
C GLU A 11 17.17 -29.12 -24.53
N ASN A 12 17.32 -30.34 -24.00
CA ASN A 12 16.51 -30.82 -22.87
C ASN A 12 17.02 -30.35 -21.51
N GLU A 13 18.33 -30.14 -21.34
CA GLU A 13 18.95 -29.78 -20.05
C GLU A 13 19.08 -28.27 -19.83
N LEU A 14 19.20 -27.46 -20.90
CA LEU A 14 19.42 -26.01 -20.77
C LEU A 14 18.13 -25.26 -20.43
N LYS A 15 17.78 -25.27 -19.16
CA LYS A 15 16.67 -24.48 -18.59
C LYS A 15 17.08 -23.02 -18.44
N TYR A 16 16.16 -22.12 -18.76
CA TYR A 16 16.29 -20.69 -18.51
C TYR A 16 14.96 -20.14 -18.06
N GLU A 17 15.03 -19.10 -17.23
CA GLU A 17 13.87 -18.34 -16.80
C GLU A 17 13.89 -16.97 -17.49
N LEU A 18 12.73 -16.54 -17.95
CA LEU A 18 12.58 -15.17 -18.42
C LEU A 18 12.41 -14.25 -17.20
N PRO A 19 13.21 -13.18 -17.10
CA PRO A 19 12.94 -12.16 -16.08
C PRO A 19 11.54 -11.58 -16.30
N SER A 20 10.80 -11.40 -15.21
CA SER A 20 9.48 -10.75 -15.23
C SER A 20 9.66 -9.25 -15.01
N PHE A 21 9.20 -8.43 -15.95
CA PHE A 21 9.18 -6.99 -15.81
C PHE A 21 7.80 -6.51 -15.37
N SER A 22 7.74 -5.85 -14.23
CA SER A 22 6.53 -5.21 -13.73
C SER A 22 6.85 -4.02 -12.86
N PHE A 23 6.08 -2.95 -12.99
CA PHE A 23 6.15 -1.81 -12.08
C PHE A 23 5.13 -1.94 -10.96
N GLY A 24 5.51 -1.53 -9.76
CA GLY A 24 4.56 -1.34 -8.66
C GLY A 24 3.55 -0.26 -9.01
N LYS A 25 2.32 -0.37 -8.50
CA LYS A 25 1.23 0.56 -8.83
C LYS A 25 1.61 2.02 -8.60
N TRP A 26 2.21 2.31 -7.46
CA TRP A 26 2.56 3.68 -7.09
C TRP A 26 3.80 4.23 -7.80
N TYR A 27 4.51 3.43 -8.60
CA TYR A 27 5.71 3.90 -9.28
C TYR A 27 5.39 5.07 -10.24
N LYS A 28 6.22 6.12 -10.21
CA LYS A 28 6.04 7.40 -10.94
C LYS A 28 4.70 8.14 -10.69
N GLN A 29 3.90 7.72 -9.71
CA GLN A 29 2.70 8.47 -9.35
C GLN A 29 3.10 9.79 -8.67
N PRO A 30 2.43 10.92 -8.94
CA PRO A 30 2.75 12.19 -8.27
C PRO A 30 2.32 12.21 -6.81
N VAL A 31 1.31 11.40 -6.45
CA VAL A 31 0.76 11.33 -5.10
C VAL A 31 0.77 9.88 -4.60
N ALA A 32 1.19 9.68 -3.35
CA ALA A 32 1.14 8.37 -2.70
C ALA A 32 0.27 8.38 -1.44
N PRO A 33 -0.59 7.36 -1.23
CA PRO A 33 -1.38 7.22 -0.02
C PRO A 33 -0.59 6.54 1.10
N VAL A 34 -0.84 6.96 2.33
CA VAL A 34 -0.55 6.20 3.54
C VAL A 34 -1.85 6.04 4.32
N ILE A 35 -2.21 4.82 4.69
CA ILE A 35 -3.44 4.59 5.46
C ILE A 35 -3.09 4.63 6.94
N TRP A 36 -3.77 5.49 7.70
CA TRP A 36 -3.58 5.59 9.14
C TRP A 36 -4.82 5.08 9.85
N VAL A 37 -4.68 4.08 10.72
CA VAL A 37 -5.80 3.43 11.42
C VAL A 37 -5.53 3.41 12.92
N GLU A 38 -6.47 3.88 13.75
CA GLU A 38 -6.28 3.92 15.22
C GLU A 38 -6.55 2.61 15.96
N LYS A 39 -7.10 1.61 15.27
CA LYS A 39 -7.53 0.35 15.87
C LYS A 39 -6.96 -0.83 15.09
N ASP A 40 -6.15 -1.64 15.76
CA ASP A 40 -5.51 -2.82 15.18
C ASP A 40 -6.51 -3.83 14.61
N ALA A 41 -7.67 -3.98 15.28
CA ALA A 41 -8.75 -4.84 14.82
C ALA A 41 -9.26 -4.44 13.42
N ILE A 42 -9.32 -3.14 13.12
CA ILE A 42 -9.77 -2.62 11.82
C ILE A 42 -8.68 -2.76 10.76
N ALA A 43 -7.40 -2.68 11.14
CA ALA A 43 -6.27 -2.71 10.21
C ALA A 43 -6.26 -3.97 9.33
N ARG A 44 -6.67 -5.13 9.85
CA ARG A 44 -6.77 -6.38 9.08
C ARG A 44 -7.83 -6.27 7.97
N ASN A 45 -8.99 -5.68 8.26
CA ASN A 45 -10.04 -5.46 7.27
C ASN A 45 -9.57 -4.48 6.19
N ILE A 46 -8.92 -3.39 6.59
CA ILE A 46 -8.36 -2.40 5.64
C ILE A 46 -7.32 -3.04 4.73
N LYS A 47 -6.43 -3.89 5.26
CA LYS A 47 -5.46 -4.64 4.46
C LYS A 47 -6.15 -5.52 3.42
N ASN A 48 -7.25 -6.17 3.78
CA ASN A 48 -8.03 -6.98 2.85
C ASN A 48 -8.75 -6.12 1.80
N PHE A 49 -9.32 -4.98 2.20
CA PHE A 49 -10.00 -4.06 1.28
C PHE A 49 -9.05 -3.51 0.22
N LEU A 50 -7.81 -3.21 0.62
CA LEU A 50 -6.76 -2.67 -0.22
C LEU A 50 -5.83 -3.74 -0.79
N SER A 51 -6.27 -5.01 -0.81
CA SER A 51 -5.51 -6.08 -1.46
C SER A 51 -5.24 -5.72 -2.92
N GLY A 52 -3.97 -5.77 -3.32
CA GLY A 52 -3.52 -5.39 -4.66
C GLY A 52 -3.36 -3.88 -4.90
N TRP A 53 -3.51 -3.03 -3.89
CA TRP A 53 -3.17 -1.60 -3.97
C TRP A 53 -1.78 -1.28 -3.43
N SER A 54 -1.18 -2.16 -2.62
CA SER A 54 0.19 -1.99 -2.07
C SER A 54 0.39 -0.67 -1.30
N CYS A 55 -0.65 -0.18 -0.63
CA CYS A 55 -0.57 1.02 0.21
C CYS A 55 0.06 0.68 1.58
N PRO A 56 0.99 1.50 2.09
CA PRO A 56 1.44 1.39 3.49
C PRO A 56 0.28 1.62 4.46
N ILE A 57 0.26 0.83 5.54
CA ILE A 57 -0.74 0.94 6.62
C ILE A 57 0.02 1.19 7.93
N VAL A 58 -0.28 2.31 8.57
CA VAL A 58 0.17 2.68 9.91
C VAL A 58 -0.97 2.42 10.89
N VAL A 59 -0.68 1.66 11.95
CA VAL A 59 -1.65 1.36 13.00
C VAL A 59 -1.21 2.06 14.28
N SER A 60 -1.99 3.03 14.75
CA SER A 60 -1.84 3.63 16.08
C SER A 60 -2.81 2.99 17.07
N LYS A 61 -2.66 3.29 18.37
CA LYS A 61 -3.62 2.95 19.44
C LYS A 61 -3.86 4.22 20.26
N GLY A 62 -4.77 5.07 19.80
CA GLY A 62 -4.91 6.43 20.34
C GLY A 62 -3.69 7.32 20.03
N TYR A 63 -3.21 8.07 21.02
CA TYR A 63 -2.00 8.90 20.87
C TYR A 63 -0.77 8.03 20.58
N THR A 64 -0.20 8.27 19.42
CA THR A 64 0.94 7.54 18.89
C THR A 64 2.21 7.83 19.68
N SER A 65 2.96 6.79 20.06
CA SER A 65 4.27 6.98 20.69
C SER A 65 5.25 7.67 19.73
N TRP A 66 6.22 8.41 20.25
CA TRP A 66 7.28 9.03 19.45
C TRP A 66 8.02 8.02 18.55
N SER A 67 8.27 6.80 19.04
CA SER A 67 8.90 5.73 18.26
C SER A 67 8.05 5.24 17.09
N MET A 68 6.72 5.23 17.24
CA MET A 68 5.81 4.85 16.16
C MET A 68 5.64 6.00 15.16
N LEU A 69 5.54 7.24 15.64
CA LEU A 69 5.55 8.44 14.79
C LEU A 69 6.82 8.50 13.94
N TYR A 70 7.99 8.22 14.53
CA TYR A 70 9.25 8.17 13.79
C TYR A 70 9.22 7.13 12.67
N LYS A 71 8.72 5.91 12.92
CA LYS A 71 8.59 4.87 11.88
C LYS A 71 7.61 5.26 10.77
N ALA A 72 6.50 5.92 11.14
CA ALA A 72 5.53 6.42 10.19
C ALA A 72 6.14 7.55 9.34
N ALA A 73 6.82 8.51 9.97
CA ALA A 73 7.54 9.60 9.31
C ALA A 73 8.63 9.09 8.38
N ASP A 74 9.43 8.12 8.80
CA ASP A 74 10.45 7.46 7.97
C ASP A 74 9.84 6.79 6.72
N THR A 75 8.66 6.18 6.86
CA THR A 75 7.91 5.66 5.71
C THR A 75 7.44 6.78 4.77
N ILE A 76 6.94 7.88 5.32
CA ILE A 76 6.47 9.03 4.54
C ILE A 76 7.65 9.73 3.83
N ASN A 77 8.77 9.96 4.51
CA ASN A 77 9.99 10.54 3.94
C ASN A 77 10.51 9.70 2.77
N ARG A 78 10.50 8.36 2.92
CA ARG A 78 10.83 7.47 1.79
C ARG A 78 9.90 7.66 0.60
N LEU A 79 8.60 7.84 0.82
CA LEU A 79 7.65 8.12 -0.26
C LEU A 79 7.89 9.50 -0.89
N LEU A 80 8.17 10.52 -0.10
CA LEU A 80 8.44 11.88 -0.60
C LEU A 80 9.68 11.95 -1.50
N ASN A 81 10.62 10.99 -1.41
CA ASN A 81 11.73 10.88 -2.36
C ASN A 81 11.29 10.49 -3.78
N TRP A 82 10.10 9.91 -3.95
CA TRP A 82 9.60 9.38 -5.23
C TRP A 82 8.30 10.04 -5.71
N HIS A 83 7.62 10.79 -4.84
CA HIS A 83 6.30 11.36 -5.07
C HIS A 83 6.27 12.82 -4.64
N ASP A 84 5.62 13.68 -5.42
CA ASP A 84 5.50 15.11 -5.11
C ASP A 84 4.73 15.35 -3.80
N LYS A 85 3.77 14.48 -3.47
CA LYS A 85 2.90 14.61 -2.29
C LYS A 85 2.58 13.26 -1.66
N VAL A 86 2.43 13.25 -0.34
CA VAL A 86 1.88 12.11 0.40
C VAL A 86 0.55 12.51 1.04
N VAL A 87 -0.46 11.65 0.89
CA VAL A 87 -1.78 11.83 1.53
C VAL A 87 -1.99 10.72 2.56
N VAL A 88 -2.01 11.11 3.82
CA VAL A 88 -2.36 10.25 4.94
C VAL A 88 -3.89 10.17 5.04
N LEU A 89 -4.44 9.04 4.62
CA LEU A 89 -5.86 8.71 4.71
C LEU A 89 -6.15 8.16 6.11
N TYR A 90 -6.69 9.02 6.96
CA TYR A 90 -6.88 8.76 8.37
C TYR A 90 -8.27 8.14 8.67
N ILE A 91 -8.24 7.05 9.42
CA ILE A 91 -9.38 6.26 9.87
C ILE A 91 -9.35 6.18 11.40
N GLY A 92 -10.26 6.91 12.05
CA GLY A 92 -10.33 7.00 13.51
C GLY A 92 -11.74 7.29 13.99
N ASP A 93 -11.95 7.11 15.30
CA ASP A 93 -13.27 7.28 15.90
C ASP A 93 -13.73 8.75 15.82
N LEU A 94 -15.04 8.95 15.82
CA LEU A 94 -15.65 10.27 15.89
C LEU A 94 -16.04 10.52 17.35
N ASP A 95 -15.07 11.03 18.09
CA ASP A 95 -15.18 11.49 19.47
C ASP A 95 -14.22 12.69 19.69
N PRO A 96 -14.27 13.38 20.86
CA PRO A 96 -13.37 14.49 21.12
C PRO A 96 -11.88 14.15 20.99
N SER A 97 -11.48 12.92 21.34
CA SER A 97 -10.10 12.44 21.18
C SER A 97 -9.72 12.23 19.72
N GLY A 98 -10.50 11.52 18.92
CA GLY A 98 -10.17 11.15 17.55
C GLY A 98 -10.04 12.37 16.64
N VAL A 99 -10.88 13.41 16.86
CA VAL A 99 -10.73 14.67 16.12
C VAL A 99 -9.41 15.37 16.49
N ASP A 100 -9.05 15.36 17.77
CA ASP A 100 -7.78 15.94 18.24
C ASP A 100 -6.57 15.10 17.81
N ILE A 101 -6.67 13.77 17.76
CA ILE A 101 -5.58 12.88 17.34
C ILE A 101 -5.21 13.13 15.89
N GLN A 102 -6.17 13.34 14.98
CA GLN A 102 -5.86 13.71 13.60
C GLN A 102 -4.98 14.97 13.52
N ARG A 103 -5.33 16.02 14.29
CA ARG A 103 -4.55 17.24 14.39
C ARG A 103 -3.16 16.98 14.98
N PHE A 104 -3.11 16.24 16.09
CA PHE A 104 -1.88 15.85 16.76
C PHE A 104 -0.95 15.08 15.83
N VAL A 105 -1.46 14.12 15.04
CA VAL A 105 -0.65 13.35 14.07
C VAL A 105 0.04 14.30 13.09
N LYS A 106 -0.66 15.29 12.54
CA LYS A 106 -0.05 16.25 11.62
C LYS A 106 1.05 17.07 12.29
N GLU A 107 0.78 17.61 13.48
CA GLU A 107 1.76 18.40 14.25
C GLU A 107 2.98 17.54 14.64
N ALA A 108 2.73 16.30 15.09
CA ALA A 108 3.73 15.37 15.55
C ALA A 108 4.64 14.85 14.42
N LEU A 109 4.08 14.62 13.23
CA LEU A 109 4.86 14.28 12.03
C LEU A 109 5.79 15.43 11.60
N GLY A 110 5.38 16.69 11.83
CA GLY A 110 6.19 17.86 11.53
C GLY A 110 7.51 17.96 12.32
N PHE A 111 7.68 17.18 13.39
CA PHE A 111 8.98 17.08 14.09
C PHE A 111 9.98 16.15 13.39
N PHE A 112 9.53 15.33 12.43
CA PHE A 112 10.35 14.30 11.77
C PHE A 112 10.38 14.39 10.25
N ILE A 113 9.54 15.25 9.67
CA ILE A 113 9.40 15.45 8.23
C ILE A 113 9.69 16.91 7.96
N ASP A 114 10.82 17.18 7.31
CA ASP A 114 11.24 18.55 6.97
C ASP A 114 10.25 19.19 5.98
N GLU A 115 9.79 18.41 4.99
CA GLU A 115 8.84 18.86 3.95
C GLU A 115 7.39 18.54 4.33
N ILE A 116 6.99 18.85 5.56
CA ILE A 116 5.65 18.52 6.10
C ILE A 116 4.50 19.14 5.29
N GLU A 117 4.75 20.22 4.56
CA GLU A 117 3.80 20.85 3.64
C GLU A 117 3.43 19.96 2.45
N ARG A 118 4.29 19.01 2.08
CA ARG A 118 4.00 17.98 1.07
C ARG A 118 3.19 16.81 1.65
N VAL A 119 2.81 16.86 2.93
CA VAL A 119 2.02 15.84 3.61
C VAL A 119 0.63 16.38 3.98
N GLU A 120 -0.40 15.75 3.42
CA GLU A 120 -1.80 16.04 3.78
C GLU A 120 -2.34 14.93 4.70
N VAL A 121 -2.98 15.31 5.81
CA VAL A 121 -3.72 14.36 6.67
C VAL A 121 -5.22 14.57 6.46
N LYS A 122 -5.86 13.62 5.77
CA LYS A 122 -7.28 13.65 5.40
C LYS A 122 -8.02 12.54 6.13
N ARG A 123 -8.94 12.90 7.03
CA ARG A 123 -9.88 11.95 7.63
C ARG A 123 -10.86 11.47 6.56
N ILE A 124 -10.90 10.15 6.35
CA ILE A 124 -11.86 9.52 5.43
C ILE A 124 -12.94 8.75 6.16
N ALA A 125 -12.68 8.32 7.40
CA ALA A 125 -13.66 7.66 8.25
C ALA A 125 -13.30 7.84 9.74
N ILE A 126 -14.24 7.85 10.66
CA ILE A 126 -15.67 8.13 10.44
C ILE A 126 -15.92 9.65 10.50
N THR A 127 -16.81 10.16 9.64
CA THR A 127 -17.22 11.58 9.60
C THR A 127 -18.69 11.76 10.01
N PRO A 128 -19.09 12.95 10.48
CA PRO A 128 -20.48 13.23 10.84
C PRO A 128 -21.48 12.95 9.71
N GLU A 129 -21.13 13.31 8.48
CA GLU A 129 -21.98 13.09 7.30
C GLU A 129 -22.18 11.60 7.02
N GLN A 130 -21.18 10.76 7.34
CA GLN A 130 -21.29 9.31 7.23
C GLN A 130 -22.21 8.73 8.32
N VAL A 131 -22.19 9.29 9.53
CA VAL A 131 -23.10 8.90 10.61
C VAL A 131 -24.55 9.12 10.19
N GLU A 132 -24.87 10.31 9.71
CA GLU A 132 -26.21 10.65 9.23
C GLU A 132 -26.61 9.81 8.01
N LYS A 133 -25.74 9.73 7.01
CA LYS A 133 -26.02 9.01 5.74
C LYS A 133 -26.32 7.53 5.96
N TYR A 134 -25.57 6.87 6.84
CA TYR A 134 -25.71 5.44 7.08
C TYR A 134 -26.58 5.12 8.30
N ASN A 135 -27.17 6.13 8.93
CA ASN A 135 -27.94 6.01 10.18
C ASN A 135 -27.20 5.15 11.21
N LEU A 136 -25.89 5.44 11.39
CA LEU A 136 -25.05 4.68 12.30
C LEU A 136 -25.47 4.99 13.73
N PRO A 137 -25.49 4.00 14.62
CA PRO A 137 -25.93 4.23 15.99
C PRO A 137 -25.00 5.25 16.66
N PRO A 138 -25.52 6.41 17.11
CA PRO A 138 -24.78 7.28 17.98
C PRO A 138 -24.58 6.57 19.33
N LYS A 139 -23.37 6.59 19.89
CA LYS A 139 -23.19 6.46 21.36
C LYS A 139 -23.49 7.83 21.97
N PRO A 140 -24.19 7.94 23.12
CA PRO A 140 -23.94 7.14 24.33
C PRO A 140 -25.19 6.66 25.12
N GLU A 141 -25.13 5.48 25.76
CA GLU A 141 -26.18 4.99 26.69
C GLU A 141 -25.68 4.83 28.13
N ASP A 142 -24.36 4.72 28.33
CA ASP A 142 -23.77 4.46 29.63
C ASP A 142 -23.27 5.76 30.29
N ALA A 143 -23.59 5.90 31.57
CA ALA A 143 -23.23 7.06 32.38
C ALA A 143 -21.71 7.34 32.40
N GLU A 144 -20.88 6.32 32.17
CA GLU A 144 -19.42 6.44 32.14
C GLU A 144 -18.94 7.20 30.89
N THR A 145 -19.43 6.86 29.70
CA THR A 145 -19.08 7.57 28.45
C THR A 145 -19.54 9.03 28.49
N LEU A 146 -20.76 9.27 28.98
CA LEU A 146 -21.27 10.63 29.21
C LEU A 146 -20.44 11.42 30.23
N ALA A 147 -19.99 10.78 31.31
CA ALA A 147 -19.13 11.41 32.30
C ALA A 147 -17.73 11.71 31.73
N LYS A 148 -17.18 10.82 30.89
CA LYS A 148 -15.92 11.04 30.17
C LYS A 148 -16.02 12.23 29.22
N LEU A 149 -17.07 12.30 28.40
CA LEU A 149 -17.31 13.43 27.51
C LEU A 149 -17.38 14.76 28.25
N LYS A 150 -18.07 14.81 29.40
CA LYS A 150 -18.16 16.03 30.24
C LYS A 150 -16.84 16.44 30.89
N ARG A 151 -15.95 15.48 31.16
CA ARG A 151 -14.63 15.73 31.79
C ARG A 151 -13.52 15.99 30.77
N ASP A 152 -13.73 15.59 29.52
CA ASP A 152 -12.74 15.77 28.47
C ASP A 152 -12.57 17.26 28.14
N THR A 153 -11.38 17.80 28.35
CA THR A 153 -11.08 19.21 28.05
C THR A 153 -11.15 19.52 26.56
N ARG A 154 -11.04 18.50 25.70
CA ARG A 154 -11.13 18.58 24.24
C ARG A 154 -12.58 18.66 23.75
N SER A 155 -13.55 18.30 24.58
CA SER A 155 -14.99 18.41 24.28
C SER A 155 -15.41 19.83 23.92
N LYS A 156 -14.69 20.86 24.38
CA LYS A 156 -14.97 22.27 24.05
C LYS A 156 -14.95 22.57 22.55
N LYS A 157 -14.18 21.82 21.76
CA LYS A 157 -14.11 21.94 20.29
C LYS A 157 -14.96 20.90 19.56
N TYR A 158 -15.47 19.91 20.29
CA TYR A 158 -16.30 18.86 19.74
C TYR A 158 -17.76 19.29 19.83
N THR A 159 -18.39 19.54 18.68
CA THR A 159 -19.72 20.16 18.60
C THR A 159 -20.85 19.14 18.47
N TYR A 160 -20.54 17.85 18.39
CA TYR A 160 -21.53 16.78 18.25
C TYR A 160 -21.92 16.23 19.62
N ASP A 161 -23.18 15.85 19.77
CA ASP A 161 -23.77 15.29 20.99
C ASP A 161 -23.65 13.76 21.07
N TYR A 162 -22.97 13.16 20.10
CA TYR A 162 -22.75 11.72 20.00
C TYR A 162 -21.29 11.34 19.73
N VAL A 163 -20.97 10.07 19.98
CA VAL A 163 -19.70 9.42 19.64
C VAL A 163 -19.97 8.23 18.75
N VAL A 164 -19.16 8.01 17.71
CA VAL A 164 -19.28 6.79 16.89
C VAL A 164 -17.91 6.18 16.65
N GLU A 165 -17.80 4.89 16.95
CA GLU A 165 -16.60 4.12 16.64
C GLU A 165 -16.58 3.71 15.17
N VAL A 166 -15.39 3.62 14.58
CA VAL A 166 -15.23 3.13 13.19
C VAL A 166 -15.74 1.69 13.04
N ASP A 167 -15.77 0.89 14.11
CA ASP A 167 -16.34 -0.46 14.10
C ASP A 167 -17.82 -0.47 13.65
N ALA A 168 -18.56 0.62 13.86
CA ALA A 168 -19.93 0.75 13.39
C ALA A 168 -20.00 0.66 11.84
N LEU A 169 -19.01 1.18 11.12
CA LEU A 169 -18.96 1.05 9.66
C LEU A 169 -18.79 -0.40 9.21
N LEU A 170 -17.99 -1.19 9.94
CA LEU A 170 -17.83 -2.62 9.66
C LEU A 170 -19.08 -3.44 10.02
N ALA A 171 -19.77 -3.06 11.09
CA ALA A 171 -20.93 -3.78 11.58
C ALA A 171 -22.19 -3.50 10.73
N PHE A 172 -22.45 -2.23 10.40
CA PHE A 172 -23.70 -1.80 9.78
C PHE A 172 -23.62 -1.66 8.27
N VAL A 173 -22.48 -1.21 7.73
CA VAL A 173 -22.32 -0.89 6.30
C VAL A 173 -20.95 -1.35 5.73
N PRO A 174 -20.56 -2.64 5.89
CA PRO A 174 -19.21 -3.10 5.54
C PRO A 174 -18.83 -2.90 4.06
N ASP A 175 -19.78 -3.09 3.15
CA ASP A 175 -19.53 -2.92 1.71
C ASP A 175 -19.32 -1.44 1.34
N GLU A 176 -20.09 -0.53 1.94
CA GLU A 176 -19.91 0.90 1.73
C GLU A 176 -18.62 1.39 2.37
N PHE A 177 -18.22 0.85 3.51
CA PHE A 177 -16.93 1.14 4.11
C PHE A 177 -15.77 0.67 3.23
N LYS A 178 -15.85 -0.54 2.68
CA LYS A 178 -14.86 -1.03 1.71
C LYS A 178 -14.79 -0.13 0.48
N LYS A 179 -15.93 0.25 -0.10
CA LYS A 179 -15.98 1.16 -1.26
C LYS A 179 -15.35 2.51 -0.92
N LEU A 180 -15.68 3.09 0.22
CA LEU A 180 -15.12 4.35 0.69
C LEU A 180 -13.59 4.31 0.77
N VAL A 181 -13.02 3.28 1.41
CA VAL A 181 -11.57 3.12 1.56
C VAL A 181 -10.89 2.93 0.21
N VAL A 182 -11.43 2.06 -0.64
CA VAL A 182 -10.87 1.79 -1.98
C VAL A 182 -10.97 3.03 -2.87
N ASN A 183 -12.09 3.76 -2.84
CA ASN A 183 -12.28 4.96 -3.66
C ASN A 183 -11.35 6.09 -3.20
N SER A 184 -11.16 6.27 -1.90
CA SER A 184 -10.22 7.26 -1.36
C SER A 184 -8.78 7.02 -1.85
N VAL A 185 -8.39 5.76 -2.04
CA VAL A 185 -7.10 5.39 -2.64
C VAL A 185 -7.09 5.59 -4.15
N LYS A 186 -8.16 5.17 -4.85
CA LYS A 186 -8.31 5.33 -6.30
C LYS A 186 -8.28 6.79 -6.75
N GLU A 187 -8.86 7.70 -5.97
CA GLU A 187 -8.85 9.14 -6.26
C GLU A 187 -7.43 9.72 -6.34
N LEU A 188 -6.46 9.09 -5.67
CA LEU A 188 -5.06 9.49 -5.68
C LEU A 188 -4.25 8.81 -6.79
N PHE A 189 -4.85 7.86 -7.50
CA PHE A 189 -4.17 7.01 -8.46
C PHE A 189 -4.41 7.48 -9.89
N ASN A 190 -3.34 7.85 -10.58
CA ASN A 190 -3.39 8.15 -12.01
C ASN A 190 -3.27 6.86 -12.83
N GLN A 191 -4.41 6.45 -13.41
CA GLN A 191 -4.52 5.25 -14.23
C GLN A 191 -3.72 5.34 -15.53
N GLU A 192 -3.64 6.52 -16.15
CA GLU A 192 -2.93 6.74 -17.41
C GLU A 192 -1.42 6.49 -17.25
N ILE A 193 -0.80 7.04 -16.19
CA ILE A 193 0.62 6.79 -15.85
C ILE A 193 0.88 5.28 -15.68
N TYR A 194 -0.03 4.58 -15.00
CA TYR A 194 0.15 3.15 -14.77
C TYR A 194 -0.02 2.31 -16.04
N ASP A 195 -0.94 2.71 -16.93
CA ASP A 195 -1.15 2.03 -18.20
C ASP A 195 0.02 2.26 -19.17
N GLU A 196 0.66 3.44 -19.15
CA GLU A 196 1.92 3.68 -19.85
C GLU A 196 3.05 2.80 -19.31
N LEU A 197 3.20 2.71 -17.98
CA LEU A 197 4.19 1.82 -17.36
C LEU A 197 3.98 0.35 -17.71
N LYS A 198 2.72 -0.11 -17.85
CA LYS A 198 2.43 -1.46 -18.33
C LYS A 198 2.89 -1.69 -19.76
N LYS A 199 2.72 -0.70 -20.65
CA LYS A 199 3.23 -0.78 -22.03
C LYS A 199 4.75 -0.84 -22.01
N GLU A 200 5.41 0.02 -21.23
CA GLU A 200 6.86 0.03 -21.04
C GLU A 200 7.38 -1.34 -20.54
N ALA A 201 6.72 -1.91 -19.52
CA ALA A 201 7.07 -3.23 -18.99
C ALA A 201 6.90 -4.35 -20.03
N ALA A 202 5.82 -4.32 -20.83
CA ALA A 202 5.60 -5.28 -21.91
C ALA A 202 6.69 -5.18 -23.01
N GLU A 203 7.14 -3.97 -23.33
CA GLU A 203 8.26 -3.77 -24.25
C GLU A 203 9.57 -4.34 -23.70
N TYR A 204 9.85 -4.13 -22.40
CA TYR A 204 11.02 -4.73 -21.76
C TYR A 204 10.94 -6.26 -21.73
N GLN A 205 9.75 -6.82 -21.49
CA GLN A 205 9.52 -8.26 -21.53
C GLN A 205 9.86 -8.85 -22.90
N GLU A 206 9.40 -8.21 -23.99
CA GLU A 206 9.71 -8.64 -25.36
C GLU A 206 11.20 -8.48 -25.71
N LYS A 207 11.84 -7.38 -25.31
CA LYS A 207 13.28 -7.18 -25.49
C LYS A 207 14.09 -8.26 -24.75
N ALA A 208 13.73 -8.54 -23.50
CA ALA A 208 14.39 -9.56 -22.71
C ALA A 208 14.19 -10.96 -23.30
N LYS A 209 12.99 -11.28 -23.78
CA LYS A 209 12.72 -12.55 -24.47
C LYS A 209 13.62 -12.72 -25.69
N LYS A 210 13.73 -11.70 -26.56
CA LYS A 210 14.62 -11.74 -27.73
C LYS A 210 16.08 -11.93 -27.34
N LEU A 211 16.52 -11.21 -26.31
CA LEU A 211 17.89 -11.32 -25.79
C LEU A 211 18.18 -12.73 -25.26
N VAL A 212 17.28 -13.28 -24.44
CA VAL A 212 17.43 -14.62 -23.88
C VAL A 212 17.46 -15.68 -24.98
N GLU A 213 16.58 -15.60 -25.98
CA GLU A 213 16.60 -16.52 -27.14
C GLU A 213 17.90 -16.42 -27.95
N GLU A 214 18.43 -15.21 -28.15
CA GLU A 214 19.71 -15.02 -28.82
C GLU A 214 20.86 -15.69 -28.05
N TYR A 215 20.95 -15.43 -26.74
CA TYR A 215 22.01 -15.99 -25.90
C TYR A 215 21.84 -17.49 -25.69
N LYS A 216 20.62 -18.01 -25.66
CA LYS A 216 20.33 -19.45 -25.66
C LYS A 216 20.91 -20.13 -26.90
N LYS A 217 20.68 -19.56 -28.09
CA LYS A 217 21.26 -20.09 -29.34
C LYS A 217 22.79 -20.07 -29.32
N LYS A 218 23.40 -18.98 -28.86
CA LYS A 218 24.86 -18.88 -28.72
C LYS A 218 25.41 -19.92 -27.74
N ALA A 219 24.75 -20.11 -26.59
CA ALA A 219 25.13 -21.09 -25.59
C ALA A 219 25.01 -22.53 -26.12
N LEU A 220 23.92 -22.85 -26.83
CA LEU A 220 23.71 -24.15 -27.50
C LEU A 220 24.84 -24.48 -28.46
N ILE A 221 25.18 -23.55 -29.36
CA ILE A 221 26.27 -23.73 -30.33
C ILE A 221 27.62 -23.93 -29.61
N ALA A 222 27.89 -23.12 -28.58
CA ALA A 222 29.13 -23.22 -27.82
C ALA A 222 29.25 -24.55 -27.06
N LEU A 223 28.17 -25.00 -26.41
CA LEU A 223 28.14 -26.31 -25.73
C LEU A 223 28.31 -27.45 -26.71
N TYR A 224 27.62 -27.41 -27.85
CA TYR A 224 27.73 -28.42 -28.89
C TYR A 224 29.18 -28.59 -29.35
N ASN A 225 29.87 -27.48 -29.66
CA ASN A 225 31.26 -27.52 -30.11
C ASN A 225 32.19 -28.13 -29.03
N LYS A 226 32.03 -27.73 -27.76
CA LYS A 226 32.82 -28.27 -26.65
C LYS A 226 32.56 -29.76 -26.39
N LEU A 227 31.30 -30.20 -26.45
CA LEU A 227 30.95 -31.61 -26.29
C LEU A 227 31.50 -32.45 -27.45
N ARG A 228 31.47 -31.93 -28.68
CA ARG A 228 32.06 -32.61 -29.83
C ARG A 228 33.57 -32.75 -29.70
N GLU A 229 34.29 -31.74 -29.20
CA GLU A 229 35.72 -31.85 -28.91
C GLU A 229 36.02 -32.90 -27.83
N LEU A 230 35.20 -32.95 -26.76
CA LEU A 230 35.33 -33.95 -25.70
C LEU A 230 35.10 -35.38 -26.19
N VAL A 231 34.12 -35.59 -27.07
CA VAL A 231 33.76 -36.93 -27.59
C VAL A 231 34.60 -37.33 -28.82
N GLY A 232 35.11 -36.36 -29.57
CA GLY A 232 35.92 -36.55 -30.79
C GLY A 232 37.44 -36.53 -30.58
N GLY A 233 37.91 -36.48 -29.33
CA GLY A 233 39.32 -36.50 -28.95
C GLY A 233 39.97 -37.90 -28.90
N GLU A 234 39.25 -38.97 -29.28
CA GLU A 234 39.80 -40.32 -29.45
C GLU A 234 39.62 -40.80 -30.90
N THR A 235 40.44 -40.26 -31.82
CA THR A 235 40.96 -40.97 -33.00
C THR A 235 42.19 -40.26 -33.52
#